data_AF-A0A7C3X1Q2-F1
#
_entry.id   AF-A0A7C3X1Q2-F1
#
_cell.length_a   1.000
_cell.length_b   1.000
_cell.length_c   1.000
_cell.angle_alpha   90.00
_cell.angle_beta   90.00
_cell.angle_gamma   90.00
#
_symmetry.space_group_name_H-M   'P 1'
#
loop_
_entity.id
_entity.type
_entity.pdbx_description
1 polymer ?
#
loop_
_entity_poly.entity_id
_entity_poly.type
_entity_poly.pdbx_seq_one_letter_code
_entity_poly.pdbx_strand_id
1 'polypeptide(L)'
;MPWRIKHSCSWQGCGALIEYNERYCKKHKKLNNILINIKRNNIRQYWSSWEWRKIRNEFLRKNSICAICGNEAAEVDHIVPVRLGGTNDESNLQALCKSCHSRKTAKEGRWG
;
A
#
# COMPACT_ATOMS: atom_id res chain seq x y z
N MET A 1 35.18 8.58 18.98
CA MET A 1 33.89 8.51 18.25
C MET A 1 33.55 9.92 17.79
N PRO A 2 33.28 10.19 16.50
CA PRO A 2 33.02 11.55 16.06
C PRO A 2 31.75 12.08 16.72
N TRP A 3 31.84 13.30 17.26
CA TRP A 3 30.72 14.00 17.90
C TRP A 3 29.62 14.21 16.86
N ARG A 4 28.45 13.58 17.07
CA ARG A 4 27.31 13.74 16.17
C ARG A 4 26.58 15.03 16.52
N ILE A 5 26.59 15.97 15.58
CA ILE A 5 25.96 17.28 15.75
C ILE A 5 24.44 17.09 15.70
N LYS A 6 23.73 17.68 16.67
CA LYS A 6 22.26 17.75 16.66
C LYS A 6 21.80 18.55 15.45
N HIS A 7 20.69 18.16 14.84
CA HIS A 7 20.14 18.88 13.69
C HIS A 7 18.69 19.28 13.92
N SER A 8 18.15 20.12 13.04
CA SER A 8 16.74 20.52 13.10
C SER A 8 15.83 19.36 12.69
N CYS A 9 14.66 19.31 13.32
CA CYS A 9 13.56 18.42 12.95
C CYS A 9 13.23 18.54 11.46
N SER A 10 13.11 17.41 10.75
CA SER A 10 12.81 17.40 9.30
C SER A 10 11.36 17.75 8.95
N TRP A 11 10.57 18.23 9.91
CA TRP A 11 9.20 18.65 9.66
C TRP A 11 9.20 20.09 9.13
N GLN A 12 8.43 20.37 8.07
CA GLN A 12 8.41 21.68 7.42
C GLN A 12 8.09 22.79 8.45
N GLY A 13 8.98 23.79 8.53
CA GLY A 13 8.85 24.92 9.47
C GLY A 13 9.18 24.60 10.93
N CYS A 14 9.72 23.41 11.27
CA CYS A 14 10.07 23.07 12.63
C CYS A 14 11.57 23.26 12.92
N GLY A 15 11.93 24.26 13.73
CA GLY A 15 13.31 24.52 14.17
C GLY A 15 13.78 23.71 15.39
N ALA A 16 13.02 22.73 15.87
CA ALA A 16 13.39 21.98 17.08
C ALA A 16 14.65 21.13 16.86
N LEU A 17 15.66 21.26 17.73
CA LEU A 17 16.88 20.46 17.68
C LEU A 17 16.62 19.02 18.14
N ILE A 18 17.13 18.05 17.39
CA ILE A 18 16.99 16.61 17.63
C ILE A 18 18.33 15.89 17.52
N GLU A 19 18.40 14.71 18.13
CA GLU A 19 19.57 13.83 18.04
C GLU A 19 19.79 13.35 16.61
N TYR A 20 21.03 13.06 16.22
CA TYR A 20 21.40 12.72 14.85
C TYR A 20 20.67 11.50 14.27
N ASN A 21 20.31 10.53 15.11
CA ASN A 21 19.58 9.32 14.70
C ASN A 21 18.06 9.53 14.61
N GLU A 22 17.59 10.73 14.92
CA GLU A 22 16.18 11.08 14.93
C GLU A 22 15.82 11.88 13.70
N ARG A 23 14.65 11.61 13.12
CA ARG A 23 14.13 12.41 12.00
C ARG A 23 13.20 13.53 12.46
N TYR A 24 12.49 13.30 13.56
CA TYR A 24 11.45 14.19 14.05
C TYR A 24 11.56 14.41 15.56
N CYS A 25 11.18 15.60 16.02
CA CYS A 25 11.04 15.86 17.46
C CYS A 25 9.87 15.05 18.05
N LYS A 26 9.79 14.92 19.38
CA LYS A 26 8.75 14.12 20.08
C LYS A 26 7.33 14.43 19.59
N LYS A 27 7.01 15.72 19.37
CA LYS A 27 5.73 16.17 18.82
C LYS A 27 5.47 15.61 17.41
N HIS A 28 6.43 15.80 16.49
CA HIS A 28 6.29 15.38 15.10
C HIS A 28 6.39 13.86 14.91
N LYS A 29 7.07 13.13 15.80
CA LYS A 29 6.96 11.66 15.85
C LYS A 29 5.53 11.20 16.10
N LYS A 30 4.87 11.78 17.10
CA LYS A 30 3.48 11.44 17.45
C LYS A 30 2.54 11.78 16.28
N LEU A 31 2.68 12.96 15.70
CA LEU A 31 1.90 13.37 14.52
C LEU A 31 2.14 12.46 13.32
N ASN A 32 3.39 12.15 13.00
CA ASN A 32 3.73 11.24 11.90
C ASN A 32 3.15 9.84 12.11
N ASN A 33 3.18 9.30 13.35
CA ASN A 33 2.57 8.02 13.67
C ASN A 33 1.05 8.03 13.48
N ILE A 34 0.38 9.11 13.90
CA ILE A 34 -1.06 9.30 13.68
C ILE A 34 -1.36 9.33 12.17
N LEU A 35 -0.61 10.11 11.39
CA LEU A 35 -0.80 10.21 9.93
C LEU A 35 -0.58 8.86 9.24
N ILE A 36 0.44 8.09 9.64
CA ILE A 36 0.69 6.73 9.13
C ILE A 36 -0.49 5.81 9.45
N ASN A 37 -1.01 5.86 10.67
CA ASN A 37 -2.15 5.04 11.09
C ASN A 37 -3.44 5.41 10.32
N ILE A 38 -3.71 6.70 10.11
CA ILE A 38 -4.84 7.16 9.29
C ILE A 38 -4.73 6.60 7.87
N LYS A 39 -3.56 6.74 7.23
CA LYS A 39 -3.33 6.19 5.89
C LYS A 39 -3.56 4.68 5.83
N ARG A 40 -3.03 3.93 6.80
CA ARG A 40 -3.22 2.48 6.91
C ARG A 40 -4.68 2.08 7.08
N ASN A 41 -5.42 2.80 7.93
CA ASN A 41 -6.84 2.56 8.15
C ASN A 41 -7.66 2.85 6.89
N ASN A 42 -7.38 3.94 6.18
CA ASN A 42 -8.07 4.27 4.93
C ASN A 42 -7.86 3.18 3.87
N ILE A 43 -6.63 2.69 3.71
CA ILE A 43 -6.33 1.57 2.81
C ILE A 43 -7.10 0.31 3.21
N ARG A 44 -7.13 -0.02 4.51
CA ARG A 44 -7.88 -1.18 5.01
C ARG A 44 -9.38 -1.04 4.77
N GLN A 45 -9.95 0.15 4.98
CA GLN A 45 -11.35 0.45 4.72
C GLN A 45 -11.68 0.31 3.23
N TYR A 46 -10.83 0.81 2.35
CA TYR A 46 -10.97 0.65 0.89
C TYR A 46 -11.03 -0.84 0.50
N TRP A 47 -10.07 -1.66 0.92
CA TRP A 47 -10.06 -3.10 0.60
C TRP A 47 -11.19 -3.89 1.28
N SER A 48 -11.79 -3.34 2.34
CA SER A 48 -12.96 -3.92 3.02
C SER A 48 -14.28 -3.34 2.51
N SER A 49 -14.25 -2.36 1.60
CA SER A 49 -15.44 -1.63 1.18
C SER A 49 -16.41 -2.55 0.45
N TRP A 50 -17.69 -2.20 0.52
CA TRP A 50 -18.70 -2.95 -0.21
C TRP A 50 -18.52 -2.84 -1.73
N GLU A 51 -18.11 -1.67 -2.25
CA GLU A 51 -17.88 -1.51 -3.69
C GLU A 51 -16.77 -2.42 -4.18
N TRP A 52 -15.62 -2.45 -3.51
CA TRP A 52 -14.51 -3.32 -3.92
C TRP A 52 -14.90 -4.79 -3.84
N ARG A 53 -15.55 -5.23 -2.76
CA ARG A 53 -16.02 -6.62 -2.64
C ARG A 53 -16.98 -7.00 -3.76
N LYS A 54 -17.89 -6.09 -4.14
CA LYS A 54 -18.83 -6.31 -5.24
C LYS A 54 -18.08 -6.49 -6.57
N ILE A 55 -17.22 -5.53 -6.93
CA ILE A 55 -16.43 -5.55 -8.17
C ILE A 55 -15.55 -6.81 -8.22
N ARG A 56 -14.81 -7.10 -7.14
CA ARG A 56 -13.98 -8.30 -7.01
C ARG A 56 -14.76 -9.57 -7.26
N ASN A 57 -15.91 -9.73 -6.61
CA ASN A 57 -16.71 -10.95 -6.73
C ASN A 57 -17.32 -11.09 -8.12
N GLU A 58 -17.79 -10.00 -8.72
CA GLU A 58 -18.32 -10.02 -10.08
C GLU A 58 -17.24 -10.37 -11.11
N PHE A 59 -16.07 -9.73 -11.02
CA PHE A 59 -14.96 -9.97 -11.92
C PHE A 59 -14.45 -11.41 -11.84
N LEU A 60 -14.31 -11.96 -10.62
CA LEU A 60 -13.84 -13.33 -10.43
C LEU A 60 -14.85 -14.39 -10.91
N ARG A 61 -16.15 -14.09 -10.87
CA ARG A 61 -17.19 -14.95 -11.46
C ARG A 61 -17.11 -15.01 -12.98
N LYS A 62 -16.77 -13.90 -13.63
CA LYS A 62 -16.55 -13.84 -15.09
C LYS A 62 -15.20 -14.44 -15.49
N ASN A 63 -14.20 -14.33 -14.61
CA ASN A 63 -12.81 -14.72 -14.87
C ASN A 63 -12.32 -15.71 -13.81
N SER A 64 -12.69 -16.98 -13.96
CA SER A 64 -12.30 -18.05 -13.03
C SER A 64 -10.90 -18.63 -13.27
N ILE A 65 -10.20 -18.14 -14.29
CA ILE A 65 -8.88 -18.65 -14.72
C ILE A 65 -7.81 -17.58 -14.52
N CYS A 66 -6.66 -18.00 -14.00
CA CYS A 66 -5.52 -17.15 -13.75
C CYS A 66 -4.93 -16.66 -15.08
N ALA A 67 -4.84 -15.35 -15.24
CA ALA A 67 -4.30 -14.69 -16.43
C ALA A 67 -2.82 -15.01 -16.71
N ILE A 68 -2.08 -15.52 -15.72
CA ILE A 68 -0.64 -15.81 -15.85
C ILE A 68 -0.37 -17.29 -16.14
N CYS A 69 -1.05 -18.22 -15.47
CA CYS A 69 -0.69 -19.64 -15.53
C CYS A 69 -1.84 -20.57 -15.89
N GLY A 70 -3.06 -20.07 -16.11
CA GLY A 70 -4.22 -20.89 -16.50
C GLY A 70 -4.85 -21.74 -15.39
N ASN A 71 -4.32 -21.72 -14.16
CA ASN A 71 -4.94 -22.37 -13.00
C ASN A 71 -6.18 -21.61 -12.52
N GLU A 72 -6.97 -22.21 -11.63
CA GLU A 72 -8.08 -21.53 -10.99
C GLU A 72 -7.65 -20.22 -10.29
N ALA A 73 -8.35 -19.14 -10.61
CA ALA A 73 -8.14 -17.84 -9.98
C ALA A 73 -8.85 -17.77 -8.62
N ALA A 74 -8.19 -17.17 -7.64
CA ALA A 74 -8.73 -16.97 -6.29
C ALA A 74 -8.73 -15.50 -5.86
N GLU A 75 -7.93 -14.68 -6.54
CA GLU A 75 -7.68 -13.28 -6.18
C GLU A 75 -7.83 -12.40 -7.42
N VAL A 76 -8.26 -11.16 -7.19
CA VAL A 76 -8.33 -10.12 -8.21
C VAL A 76 -7.32 -9.07 -7.82
N ASP A 77 -6.47 -8.72 -8.76
CA ASP A 77 -5.36 -7.80 -8.59
C ASP A 77 -5.45 -6.69 -9.62
N HIS A 78 -4.98 -5.50 -9.25
CA HIS A 78 -4.89 -4.38 -10.17
C HIS A 78 -3.59 -4.46 -10.99
N ILE A 79 -3.70 -4.39 -12.32
CA ILE A 79 -2.56 -4.36 -13.25
C ILE A 79 -1.68 -3.14 -12.93
N VAL A 80 -2.30 -1.96 -12.86
CA VAL A 80 -1.70 -0.75 -12.29
C VAL A 80 -2.19 -0.63 -10.85
N PRO A 81 -1.30 -0.66 -9.83
CA PRO A 81 -1.69 -0.50 -8.44
C PRO A 81 -2.47 0.79 -8.16
N VAL A 82 -3.45 0.72 -7.25
CA VAL A 82 -4.27 1.89 -6.84
C VAL A 82 -3.40 3.05 -6.34
N ARG A 83 -2.30 2.75 -5.64
CA ARG A 83 -1.34 3.76 -5.16
C ARG A 83 -0.61 4.52 -6.28
N LEU A 84 -0.59 3.97 -7.49
CA LEU A 84 -0.03 4.58 -8.70
C LEU A 84 -1.12 5.19 -9.60
N GLY A 85 -2.36 5.26 -9.13
CA GLY A 85 -3.50 5.81 -9.89
C GLY A 85 -4.32 4.76 -10.63
N GLY A 86 -4.14 3.46 -10.33
CA GLY A 86 -4.98 2.40 -10.88
C GLY A 86 -6.45 2.53 -10.50
N THR A 87 -7.33 2.27 -11.46
CA THR A 87 -8.79 2.31 -11.29
C THR A 87 -9.38 0.92 -11.08
N ASN A 88 -10.66 0.85 -10.70
CA ASN A 88 -11.42 -0.40 -10.59
C ASN A 88 -12.06 -0.84 -11.91
N ASP A 89 -11.65 -0.25 -13.04
CA ASP A 89 -12.17 -0.63 -14.35
C ASP A 89 -11.76 -2.07 -14.68
N GLU A 90 -12.65 -2.84 -15.31
CA GLU A 90 -12.37 -4.25 -15.65
C GLU A 90 -11.08 -4.41 -16.47
N SER A 91 -10.71 -3.40 -17.28
CA SER A 91 -9.46 -3.38 -18.05
C SER A 91 -8.19 -3.25 -17.21
N ASN A 92 -8.29 -2.76 -15.97
CA ASN A 92 -7.19 -2.67 -15.01
C ASN A 92 -7.19 -3.81 -13.99
N LEU A 93 -8.11 -4.78 -14.10
CA LEU A 93 -8.21 -5.92 -13.20
C LEU A 93 -7.70 -7.20 -13.88
N GLN A 94 -7.07 -8.07 -13.08
CA GLN A 94 -6.65 -9.40 -13.52
C GLN A 94 -6.98 -10.45 -12.47
N ALA A 95 -7.44 -11.61 -12.93
CA ALA A 95 -7.73 -12.76 -12.09
C ALA A 95 -6.45 -13.58 -11.93
N LEU A 96 -6.03 -13.84 -10.69
CA LEU A 96 -4.80 -14.53 -10.36
C LEU A 96 -5.03 -15.67 -9.38
N CYS A 97 -4.28 -16.75 -9.55
CA CYS A 97 -4.12 -17.75 -8.50
C CYS A 97 -3.20 -17.20 -7.39
N LYS A 98 -3.32 -17.72 -6.17
CA LYS A 98 -2.58 -17.24 -4.99
C LYS A 98 -1.07 -17.20 -5.19
N SER A 99 -0.51 -18.20 -5.89
CA SER A 99 0.94 -18.27 -6.14
C SER A 99 1.41 -17.18 -7.10
N CYS A 100 0.66 -16.94 -8.18
CA CYS A 100 0.98 -15.88 -9.14
C CYS A 100 0.80 -14.49 -8.53
N HIS A 101 -0.26 -14.27 -7.76
CA HIS A 101 -0.48 -13.01 -7.05
C HIS A 101 0.63 -12.75 -6.04
N SER A 102 0.98 -13.72 -5.19
CA SER A 102 2.09 -13.59 -4.23
C SER A 102 3.42 -13.25 -4.91
N ARG A 103 3.71 -13.88 -6.06
CA ARG A 103 4.92 -13.57 -6.86
C ARG A 103 4.90 -12.14 -7.41
N LYS A 104 3.75 -11.63 -7.85
CA LYS A 104 3.59 -10.24 -8.30
C LYS A 104 3.82 -9.27 -7.13
N THR A 105 3.13 -9.47 -6.00
CA THR A 105 3.31 -8.64 -4.80
C THR A 105 4.76 -8.62 -4.31
N ALA A 106 5.47 -9.76 -4.40
CA ALA A 106 6.89 -9.81 -4.04
C ALA A 106 7.78 -8.95 -4.97
N LYS A 107 7.49 -8.94 -6.28
CA LYS A 107 8.23 -8.13 -7.27
C LYS A 107 7.92 -6.64 -7.15
N GLU A 108 6.67 -6.29 -6.89
CA GLU A 108 6.21 -4.89 -6.78
C GLU A 108 6.54 -4.26 -5.41
N GLY A 109 7.05 -5.08 -4.49
CA GLY A 109 7.20 -4.77 -3.08
C GLY A 109 5.89 -5.04 -2.32
N ARG A 110 6.02 -5.42 -1.04
CA ARG A 110 4.92 -5.82 -0.12
C ARG A 110 3.82 -4.77 0.12
N TRP A 111 3.87 -3.66 -0.62
CA TRP A 111 2.99 -2.50 -0.59
C TRP A 111 2.46 -2.16 -1.99
N GLY A 112 2.38 -3.13 -2.91
CA GLY A 112 1.54 -3.08 -4.11
C GLY A 112 0.10 -2.77 -3.74
#